data_AF-A0A2S6AZQ1-F1
#
_entry.id   AF-A0A2S6AZQ1-F1
#
_cell.length_a   1.000
_cell.length_b   1.000
_cell.length_c   1.000
_cell.angle_alpha   90.00
_cell.angle_beta   90.00
_cell.angle_gamma   90.00
#
_symmetry.space_group_name_H-M   'P 1'
#
loop_
_entity.id
_entity.type
_entity.pdbx_description
1 polymer ?
#
loop_
_entity_poly.entity_id
_entity_poly.type
_entity_poly.pdbx_seq_one_letter_code
_entity_poly.pdbx_strand_id
1 'polypeptide(L)'
;FSCRASKSVYLFTSFHEPANEGLRFLYSYDAYHWKAIDHIFIKPEVGDARIMRDPSIVQGPNGTYYLVWTTGWKNDKGIGYA
;
A
#
# COMPACT_ATOMS: atom_id res chain seq x y z
N PHE A 1 -10.86 29.69 18.13
CA PHE A 1 -10.76 28.38 17.44
C PHE A 1 -10.04 28.58 16.12
N SER A 2 -8.76 28.21 16.02
CA SER A 2 -8.01 28.26 14.76
C SER A 2 -8.28 26.97 14.00
N CYS A 3 -8.95 27.07 12.85
CA CYS A 3 -9.14 25.96 11.93
C CYS A 3 -7.80 25.66 11.26
N ARG A 4 -7.04 24.68 11.77
CA ARG A 4 -5.89 24.15 11.04
C ARG A 4 -6.44 23.32 9.89
N ALA A 5 -6.44 23.89 8.68
CA ALA A 5 -6.69 23.11 7.48
C ALA A 5 -5.67 21.98 7.41
N SER A 6 -6.14 20.73 7.47
CA SER A 6 -5.33 19.55 7.21
C SER A 6 -4.76 19.69 5.79
N LYS A 7 -3.43 19.69 5.66
CA LYS A 7 -2.81 19.66 4.33
C LYS A 7 -2.99 18.27 3.74
N SER A 8 -3.71 18.18 2.64
CA SER A 8 -3.78 16.96 1.83
C SER A 8 -2.38 16.59 1.32
N VAL A 9 -2.15 15.30 1.19
CA VAL A 9 -0.90 14.72 0.65
C VAL A 9 -1.23 13.74 -0.47
N TYR A 10 -0.30 13.57 -1.38
CA TYR A 10 -0.27 12.41 -2.26
C TYR A 10 0.26 11.21 -1.47
N LEU A 11 -0.36 10.06 -1.66
CA LEU A 11 0.02 8.80 -1.03
C LEU A 11 0.33 7.77 -2.13
N PHE A 12 1.40 7.01 -1.94
CA PHE A 12 1.83 5.97 -2.87
C PHE A 12 2.04 4.66 -2.13
N THR A 13 1.48 3.57 -2.65
CA THR A 13 1.65 2.22 -2.13
C THR A 13 3.04 1.70 -2.48
N SER A 14 3.72 1.10 -1.51
CA SER A 14 5.09 0.61 -1.69
C SER A 14 5.33 -0.66 -0.90
N PHE A 15 6.41 -1.35 -1.25
CA PHE A 15 6.96 -2.49 -0.56
C PHE A 15 8.48 -2.46 -0.71
N HIS A 16 9.19 -3.19 0.15
CA HIS A 16 10.63 -3.39 0.00
C HIS A 16 10.91 -4.84 -0.38
N GLU A 17 11.97 -5.05 -1.15
CA GLU A 17 12.53 -6.40 -1.33
C GLU A 17 13.02 -6.95 0.00
N PRO A 18 12.78 -8.24 0.31
CA PRO A 18 12.29 -9.30 -0.57
C PRO A 18 10.74 -9.50 -0.58
N ALA A 19 9.97 -8.44 -0.36
CA ALA A 19 8.49 -8.40 -0.42
C ALA A 19 7.76 -9.23 0.64
N ASN A 20 8.44 -9.64 1.71
CA ASN A 20 7.90 -10.48 2.78
C ASN A 20 7.39 -9.72 4.01
N GLU A 21 7.63 -8.41 4.09
CA GLU A 21 7.24 -7.59 5.25
C GLU A 21 5.80 -7.07 5.14
N GLY A 22 5.43 -6.51 3.99
CA GLY A 22 4.08 -6.02 3.71
C GLY A 22 3.99 -4.58 3.23
N LEU A 23 2.78 -4.02 3.39
CA LEU A 23 2.40 -2.72 2.84
C LEU A 23 3.13 -1.59 3.56
N ARG A 24 3.80 -0.76 2.77
CA ARG A 24 4.38 0.51 3.19
C ARG A 24 3.74 1.64 2.38
N PHE A 25 3.81 2.85 2.91
CA PHE A 25 3.37 4.03 2.19
C PHE A 25 4.50 5.05 2.08
N LEU A 26 4.52 5.72 0.93
CA LEU A 26 5.26 6.94 0.73
C LEU A 26 4.25 8.09 0.66
N TYR A 27 4.59 9.24 1.21
CA TYR A 27 3.79 10.45 1.07
C TYR A 27 4.58 11.58 0.43
N SER A 28 3.87 12.47 -0.25
CA SER A 28 4.44 13.66 -0.87
C SER A 28 3.46 14.83 -0.80
N TYR A 29 3.98 16.05 -0.72
CA TYR A 29 3.19 17.27 -0.85
C TYR A 29 3.17 17.82 -2.28
N ASP A 30 4.08 17.35 -3.15
CA ASP A 30 4.27 17.86 -4.52
C ASP A 30 4.26 16.75 -5.60
N ALA A 31 4.03 15.49 -5.19
CA ALA A 31 4.09 14.30 -6.03
C ALA A 31 5.46 14.01 -6.68
N TYR A 32 6.51 14.76 -6.33
CA TYR A 32 7.86 14.60 -6.87
C TYR A 32 8.86 14.14 -5.81
N HIS A 33 8.79 14.73 -4.62
CA HIS A 33 9.63 14.35 -3.48
C HIS A 33 8.84 13.46 -2.52
N TRP A 34 9.26 12.21 -2.40
CA TRP A 34 8.57 11.20 -1.62
C TRP A 34 9.30 10.91 -0.31
N LYS A 35 8.54 10.80 0.78
CA LYS A 35 9.03 10.43 2.11
C LYS A 35 8.37 9.14 2.55
N ALA A 36 9.18 8.20 3.03
CA ALA A 36 8.67 6.95 3.57
C ALA A 36 7.99 7.18 4.93
N ILE A 37 6.86 6.52 5.12
CA ILE A 37 6.29 6.31 6.45
C ILE A 37 6.92 5.03 6.99
N ASP A 38 7.66 5.14 8.09
CA ASP A 38 8.38 4.01 8.68
C ASP A 38 7.44 3.10 9.50
N HIS A 39 6.50 2.46 8.77
CA HIS A 39 5.51 1.58 9.34
C HIS A 39 5.04 0.55 8.31
N ILE A 40 4.77 -0.67 8.78
CA ILE A 40 4.16 -1.74 7.99
C ILE A 40 2.67 -1.79 8.36
N PHE A 41 1.80 -1.53 7.40
CA PHE A 41 0.36 -1.39 7.63
C PHE A 41 -0.39 -2.72 7.53
N ILE A 42 -0.01 -3.55 6.57
CA ILE A 42 -0.67 -4.84 6.29
C ILE A 42 0.41 -5.87 5.99
N LYS A 43 0.38 -7.01 6.67
CA LYS A 43 1.29 -8.13 6.40
C LYS A 43 0.71 -9.05 5.32
N PRO A 44 1.56 -9.63 4.45
CA PRO A 44 1.10 -10.59 3.45
C PRO A 44 0.86 -11.95 4.09
N GLU A 45 -0.39 -12.25 4.44
CA GLU A 45 -0.75 -13.55 5.05
C GLU A 45 -1.40 -14.53 4.06
N VAL A 46 -1.76 -14.04 2.88
CA VAL A 46 -2.47 -14.79 1.84
C VAL A 46 -1.50 -15.26 0.73
N GLY A 47 -1.85 -16.38 0.09
CA GLY A 47 -1.00 -17.08 -0.88
C GLY A 47 0.07 -17.95 -0.22
N ASP A 48 0.57 -18.95 -0.95
CA ASP A 48 1.56 -19.90 -0.41
C ASP A 48 2.92 -19.23 -0.14
N ALA A 49 3.31 -18.28 -1.00
CA ALA A 49 4.57 -17.56 -0.86
C ALA A 49 4.51 -16.42 0.16
N ARG A 50 3.30 -15.96 0.53
CA ARG A 50 3.07 -14.91 1.54
C ARG A 50 3.92 -13.66 1.28
N ILE A 51 3.89 -13.17 0.04
CA ILE A 51 4.56 -11.92 -0.34
C ILE A 51 3.54 -10.83 -0.68
N MET A 52 3.98 -9.58 -0.62
CA MET A 52 3.24 -8.42 -1.11
C MET A 52 4.07 -7.71 -2.18
N ARG A 53 3.72 -7.94 -3.45
CA ARG A 53 4.29 -7.20 -4.57
C ARG A 53 3.26 -6.38 -5.32
N ASP A 54 3.75 -5.29 -5.87
CA ASP A 54 3.01 -4.38 -6.75
C ASP A 54 1.63 -3.97 -6.18
N PRO A 55 1.58 -3.47 -4.92
CA PRO A 55 0.32 -3.09 -4.28
C PRO A 55 -0.34 -1.95 -5.04
N SER A 56 -1.63 -2.09 -5.35
CA SER A 56 -2.46 -1.09 -6.02
C SER A 56 -3.71 -0.81 -5.18
N ILE A 57 -4.01 0.47 -4.96
CA ILE A 57 -5.12 0.91 -4.10
C ILE A 57 -6.04 1.88 -4.82
N VAL A 58 -7.35 1.75 -4.63
CA VAL A 58 -8.36 2.66 -5.17
C VAL A 58 -9.45 2.95 -4.15
N GLN A 59 -9.95 4.18 -4.11
CA GLN A 59 -11.12 4.52 -3.31
C GLN A 59 -12.39 4.27 -4.12
N GLY A 60 -13.30 3.46 -3.59
CA GLY A 60 -14.62 3.25 -4.18
C GLY A 60 -15.60 4.38 -3.88
N PRO A 61 -16.81 4.32 -4.48
CA PRO A 61 -17.81 5.39 -4.38
C PRO A 61 -18.38 5.57 -2.97
N ASN A 62 -18.25 4.57 -2.10
CA ASN A 62 -18.67 4.64 -0.69
C ASN A 62 -17.54 5.13 0.24
N GLY A 63 -16.39 5.56 -0.31
CA GLY A 63 -15.24 6.01 0.45
C GLY A 63 -14.33 4.90 0.99
N THR A 64 -14.67 3.62 0.77
CA THR A 64 -13.83 2.48 1.15
C THR A 64 -12.64 2.38 0.21
N TYR A 65 -11.46 2.11 0.76
CA TYR A 65 -10.27 1.83 -0.04
C TYR A 65 -10.15 0.33 -0.28
N TYR A 66 -9.85 -0.03 -1.52
CA TYR A 66 -9.67 -1.40 -1.98
C TYR A 66 -8.21 -1.58 -2.40
N LEU A 67 -7.48 -2.41 -1.68
CA LEU A 67 -6.09 -2.72 -1.95
C LEU A 67 -5.98 -4.11 -2.56
N VAL A 68 -5.21 -4.25 -3.64
CA VAL A 68 -4.84 -5.54 -4.23
C VAL A 68 -3.33 -5.67 -4.39
N TRP A 69 -2.82 -6.90 -4.33
CA TRP A 69 -1.38 -7.17 -4.52
C TRP A 69 -1.10 -8.59 -5.03
N THR A 70 0.09 -8.78 -5.60
CA THR A 70 0.61 -10.06 -6.06
C THR A 70 1.13 -10.89 -4.87
N THR A 71 0.65 -12.13 -4.72
CA THR A 71 0.94 -13.01 -3.57
C THR A 71 2.04 -14.04 -3.80
N GLY A 72 2.56 -14.13 -5.04
CA GLY A 72 3.56 -15.12 -5.45
C GLY A 72 3.98 -14.95 -6.91
N TRP A 73 5.09 -15.60 -7.29
CA TRP A 73 5.69 -15.47 -8.64
C TRP A 73 5.40 -16.65 -9.57
N LYS A 74 5.64 -17.87 -9.08
CA LYS A 74 5.51 -19.10 -9.87
C LYS A 74 4.44 -19.96 -9.25
N ASN A 75 3.55 -20.46 -10.10
CA ASN A 75 2.44 -21.34 -9.73
C ASN A 75 1.45 -20.75 -8.71
N ASP A 76 1.56 -19.45 -8.40
CA ASP A 76 0.53 -18.73 -7.67
C ASP A 76 -0.47 -18.14 -8.67
N LYS A 77 -1.76 -18.33 -8.38
CA LYS A 77 -2.89 -17.79 -9.16
C LYS A 77 -3.72 -16.83 -8.31
N GLY A 78 -3.29 -16.57 -7.08
CA GLY A 78 -3.94 -15.69 -6.13
C GLY A 78 -3.59 -14.22 -6.34
N ILE A 79 -4.49 -13.39 -5.84
CA ILE A 79 -4.30 -11.95 -5.62
C ILE A 79 -4.74 -11.71 -4.18
N GLY A 80 -3.96 -10.93 -3.43
CA GLY A 80 -4.36 -10.49 -2.11
C GLY A 80 -5.31 -9.32 -2.21
N TYR A 81 -6.23 -9.21 -1.26
CA TYR A 81 -7.25 -8.16 -1.21
C TYR A 81 -7.47 -7.70 0.23
N ALA A 82 -7.62 -6.39 0.42
CA ALA A 82 -7.96 -5.76 1.70
C ALA A 82 -8.89 -4.55 1.49
#